data_AF-A0A534QGN0-F1
#
_entry.id   AF-A0A534QGN0-F1
#
_cell.length_a   1.000
_cell.length_b   1.000
_cell.length_c   1.000
_cell.angle_alpha   90.00
_cell.angle_beta   90.00
_cell.angle_gamma   90.00
#
_symmetry.space_group_name_H-M   'P 1'
#
loop_
_entity.id
_entity.type
_entity.pdbx_description
1 polymer ?
#
loop_
_entity_poly.entity_id
_entity_poly.type
_entity_poly.pdbx_seq_one_letter_code
_entity_poly.pdbx_strand_id
1 'polypeptide(L)'
;MNALRIIADDLTGACDIGAEMLPWPAGVVVQPAAGGSSPAGALGVRNTQSRTLSPAEAASRVSGVLDDLRIGWSGIVLKKIDTGLRGPLGAEIDAAMDVLGASEAFVLPAIPEVGRTTEQGRQMIGGVPVHRTAFA
;
A
#
# COMPACT_ATOMS: atom_id res chain seq x y z
N MET A 1 19.00 -0.75 9.21
CA MET A 1 17.66 -1.27 8.86
C MET A 1 16.86 -0.11 8.32
N ASN A 2 16.24 -0.26 7.16
CA ASN A 2 15.44 0.82 6.57
C ASN A 2 14.16 0.98 7.39
N ALA A 3 13.89 2.20 7.86
CA ALA A 3 12.67 2.51 8.60
C ALA A 3 11.43 2.63 7.70
N LEU A 4 11.46 2.01 6.50
CA LEU A 4 10.40 2.07 5.50
C LEU A 4 10.13 0.67 4.95
N ARG A 5 8.87 0.23 5.03
CA ARG A 5 8.35 -0.97 4.37
C ARG A 5 7.27 -0.52 3.40
N ILE A 6 7.36 -0.95 2.13
CA ILE A 6 6.34 -0.63 1.13
C ILE A 6 5.60 -1.90 0.74
N ILE A 7 4.27 -1.84 0.79
CA ILE A 7 3.37 -2.86 0.23
C ILE A 7 2.42 -2.20 -0.77
N ALA A 8 1.97 -2.92 -1.78
CA ALA A 8 1.06 -2.41 -2.81
C ALA A 8 0.05 -3.49 -3.20
N ASP A 9 -1.22 -3.11 -3.38
CA ASP A 9 -2.33 -4.03 -3.64
C ASP A 9 -2.38 -4.59 -5.07
N ASP A 10 -1.65 -3.98 -6.01
CA ASP A 10 -1.46 -4.44 -7.38
C ASP A 10 -0.04 -4.16 -7.93
N LEU A 11 0.25 -4.74 -9.09
CA LEU A 11 1.56 -4.59 -9.73
C LEU A 11 1.80 -3.18 -10.28
N THR A 12 0.78 -2.54 -10.86
CA THR A 12 0.94 -1.21 -11.45
C THR A 12 1.27 -0.17 -10.38
N GLY A 13 0.54 -0.17 -9.26
CA GLY A 13 0.83 0.67 -8.11
C GLY A 13 2.17 0.34 -7.45
N ALA A 14 2.58 -0.93 -7.44
CA ALA A 14 3.90 -1.32 -6.95
C ALA A 14 5.05 -0.73 -7.80
N CYS A 15 4.92 -0.76 -9.11
CA CYS A 15 5.90 -0.17 -10.03
C CYS A 15 5.90 1.36 -9.96
N ASP A 16 4.73 1.98 -9.85
CA ASP A 16 4.54 3.42 -9.69
C ASP A 16 5.29 3.95 -8.46
N ILE A 17 4.98 3.43 -7.26
CA ILE A 17 5.70 3.83 -6.05
C ILE A 17 7.18 3.43 -6.09
N GLY A 18 7.52 2.33 -6.77
CA GLY A 18 8.90 1.92 -6.96
C GLY A 18 9.71 2.92 -7.77
N ALA A 19 9.11 3.53 -8.81
CA ALA A 19 9.71 4.58 -9.61
C ALA A 19 9.88 5.88 -8.82
N GLU A 20 8.88 6.27 -8.02
CA GLU A 20 8.92 7.47 -7.17
C GLU A 20 10.00 7.40 -6.07
N MET A 21 10.43 6.20 -5.69
CA MET A 21 11.51 6.01 -4.71
C MET A 21 12.91 6.11 -5.31
N LEU A 22 13.03 6.28 -6.63
CA LEU A 22 14.32 6.42 -7.30
C LEU A 22 14.83 7.88 -7.26
N PRO A 23 16.16 8.09 -7.10
CA PRO A 23 17.17 7.07 -6.86
C PRO A 23 17.21 6.62 -5.40
N TRP A 24 17.12 5.30 -5.16
CA TRP A 24 17.47 4.69 -3.88
C TRP A 24 18.92 4.19 -3.94
N PRO A 25 19.78 4.41 -2.92
CA PRO A 25 21.22 4.14 -3.02
C PRO A 25 21.61 2.73 -3.48
N ALA A 26 20.84 1.72 -3.08
CA ALA A 26 21.03 0.32 -3.47
C ALA A 26 19.96 -0.19 -4.45
N GLY A 27 19.22 0.72 -5.09
CA GLY A 27 18.13 0.40 -6.00
C GLY A 27 16.81 0.05 -5.32
N VAL A 28 15.78 -0.13 -6.14
CA VAL A 28 14.41 -0.49 -5.74
C VAL A 28 14.04 -1.79 -6.43
N VAL A 29 13.41 -2.72 -5.71
CA VAL A 29 12.98 -4.03 -6.23
C VAL A 29 11.50 -4.23 -5.93
N VAL A 30 10.70 -4.41 -6.98
CA VAL A 30 9.29 -4.84 -6.86
C VAL A 30 9.24 -6.36 -6.80
N GLN A 31 8.58 -6.91 -5.79
CA GLN A 31 8.57 -8.35 -5.50
C GLN A 31 7.15 -8.85 -5.25
N PRO A 32 6.86 -10.13 -5.51
CA PRO A 32 5.63 -10.74 -5.06
C PRO A 32 5.54 -10.74 -3.52
N ALA A 33 4.32 -10.93 -3.00
CA ALA A 33 4.05 -11.05 -1.57
C ALA A 33 4.94 -12.09 -0.88
N ALA A 34 5.00 -13.30 -1.44
CA ALA A 34 5.79 -14.39 -0.90
C ALA A 34 7.04 -14.62 -1.76
N GLY A 35 8.17 -14.86 -1.09
CA GLY A 35 9.45 -15.14 -1.75
C GLY A 35 10.14 -13.89 -2.31
N GLY A 36 11.06 -14.08 -3.25
CA GLY A 36 11.90 -13.00 -3.80
C GLY A 36 13.12 -12.68 -2.93
N SER A 37 14.13 -12.10 -3.57
CA SER A 37 15.36 -11.64 -2.91
C SER A 37 15.71 -10.24 -3.40
N SER A 38 16.21 -9.42 -2.48
CA SER A 38 16.74 -8.09 -2.77
C SER A 38 18.24 -8.08 -2.52
N PRO A 39 19.01 -7.31 -3.30
CA PRO A 39 20.35 -6.91 -2.90
C PRO A 39 20.33 -6.28 -1.51
N ALA A 40 21.40 -6.47 -0.75
CA ALA A 40 21.53 -5.85 0.57
C ALA A 40 21.39 -4.32 0.46
N GLY A 41 20.47 -3.75 1.25
CA GLY A 41 20.20 -2.31 1.29
C GLY A 41 19.18 -1.79 0.27
N ALA A 42 18.78 -2.59 -0.72
CA ALA A 42 17.76 -2.19 -1.69
C ALA A 42 16.40 -2.00 -1.02
N LEU A 43 15.61 -1.04 -1.52
CA LEU A 43 14.23 -0.85 -1.06
C LEU A 43 13.32 -1.88 -1.73
N GLY A 44 12.60 -2.67 -0.93
CA GLY A 44 11.63 -3.63 -1.42
C GLY A 44 10.22 -3.03 -1.47
N VAL A 45 9.52 -3.22 -2.59
CA VAL A 45 8.08 -2.99 -2.73
C VAL A 45 7.39 -4.34 -2.87
N ARG A 46 6.55 -4.70 -1.90
CA ARG A 46 5.84 -5.98 -1.87
C ARG A 46 4.48 -5.85 -2.55
N ASN A 47 4.32 -6.44 -3.72
CA ASN A 47 3.04 -6.55 -4.41
C ASN A 47 2.21 -7.69 -3.79
N THR A 48 1.13 -7.35 -3.10
CA THR A 48 0.21 -8.31 -2.48
C THR A 48 -0.75 -8.94 -3.47
N GLN A 49 -0.93 -8.34 -4.66
CA GLN A 49 -1.92 -8.73 -5.66
C GLN A 49 -3.28 -9.03 -5.00
N SER A 50 -3.69 -8.14 -4.10
CA SER A 50 -4.80 -8.34 -3.17
C SER A 50 -6.07 -7.60 -3.56
N ARG A 51 -6.00 -6.66 -4.51
CA ARG A 51 -7.13 -5.81 -4.91
C ARG A 51 -8.39 -6.58 -5.31
N THR A 52 -8.24 -7.75 -5.94
CA THR A 52 -9.37 -8.57 -6.42
C THR A 52 -9.69 -9.76 -5.52
N LEU A 53 -9.03 -9.87 -4.35
CA LEU A 53 -9.25 -10.96 -3.42
C LEU A 53 -10.45 -10.68 -2.51
N SER A 54 -10.94 -11.73 -1.84
CA SER A 54 -11.86 -11.51 -0.73
C SER A 54 -11.16 -10.76 0.41
N PRO A 55 -11.91 -10.04 1.27
CA PRO A 55 -11.33 -9.34 2.41
C PRO A 55 -10.46 -10.22 3.32
N ALA A 56 -10.87 -11.47 3.56
CA ALA A 56 -10.13 -12.40 4.41
C ALA A 56 -8.79 -12.83 3.78
N GLU A 57 -8.79 -13.10 2.46
CA GLU A 57 -7.58 -13.47 1.74
C GLU A 57 -6.61 -12.28 1.60
N ALA A 58 -7.14 -11.08 1.38
CA ALA A 58 -6.34 -9.86 1.32
C ALA A 58 -5.68 -9.54 2.68
N ALA A 59 -6.45 -9.59 3.76
CA ALA A 59 -5.95 -9.44 5.13
C ALA A 59 -4.86 -10.47 5.46
N SER A 60 -5.07 -11.74 5.10
CA SER A 60 -4.08 -12.81 5.28
C SER A 60 -2.80 -12.52 4.50
N ARG A 61 -2.90 -12.02 3.26
CA ARG A 61 -1.73 -11.68 2.44
C ARG A 61 -0.94 -10.51 3.02
N VAL A 62 -1.62 -9.45 3.47
CA VAL A 62 -0.98 -8.30 4.09
C VAL A 62 -0.27 -8.72 5.38
N SER A 63 -0.95 -9.50 6.23
CA SER A 63 -0.36 -10.00 7.47
C SER A 63 0.90 -10.81 7.21
N GLY A 64 0.87 -11.73 6.24
CA GLY A 64 2.02 -12.55 5.88
C GLY A 64 3.19 -11.78 5.26
N VAL A 65 2.94 -10.64 4.60
CA VAL A 65 4.01 -9.77 4.05
C VAL A 65 4.68 -8.91 5.12
N LEU A 66 4.01 -8.72 6.26
CA LEU A 66 4.47 -7.91 7.37
C LEU A 66 4.87 -8.77 8.58
N ASP A 67 4.84 -10.10 8.48
CA ASP A 67 5.06 -11.02 9.60
C ASP A 67 6.45 -10.91 10.24
N ASP A 68 7.44 -10.50 9.45
CA ASP A 68 8.81 -10.24 9.88
C ASP A 68 8.95 -8.92 10.65
N LEU A 69 7.95 -8.04 10.58
CA LEU A 69 7.85 -6.85 11.41
C LEU A 69 7.28 -7.24 12.77
N ARG A 70 8.16 -7.28 13.77
CA ARG A 70 7.74 -7.55 15.16
C ARG A 70 6.96 -6.36 15.72
N ILE A 71 6.08 -6.63 16.68
CA ILE A 71 5.53 -5.62 17.58
C ILE A 71 6.70 -4.80 18.17
N GLY A 72 6.68 -3.48 17.96
CA GLY A 72 7.77 -2.57 18.33
C GLY A 72 8.74 -2.21 17.21
N TRP A 73 8.49 -2.62 15.96
CA TRP A 73 9.21 -2.08 14.81
C TRP A 73 8.99 -0.57 14.69
N SER A 74 10.07 0.22 14.71
CA SER A 74 10.03 1.68 14.80
C SER A 74 10.16 2.38 13.43
N GLY A 75 9.39 1.95 12.44
CA GLY A 75 9.42 2.52 11.09
C GLY A 75 8.04 2.85 10.52
N ILE A 76 8.00 3.17 9.23
CA ILE A 76 6.81 3.53 8.46
C ILE A 76 6.44 2.38 7.51
N VAL A 77 5.23 1.87 7.63
CA VAL A 77 4.64 1.03 6.56
C VAL A 77 3.87 1.94 5.61
N LEU A 78 4.37 2.07 4.38
CA LEU A 78 3.65 2.72 3.29
C LEU A 78 2.86 1.65 2.54
N LYS A 79 1.54 1.70 2.68
CA LYS A 79 0.62 0.90 1.88
C LYS A 79 0.15 1.70 0.67
N LYS A 80 0.64 1.34 -0.51
CA LYS A 80 0.14 1.91 -1.77
C LYS A 80 -1.24 1.32 -2.06
N ILE A 81 -2.18 2.22 -2.33
CA ILE A 81 -3.59 1.90 -2.59
C ILE A 81 -4.06 2.49 -3.91
N ASP A 82 -5.20 2.01 -4.39
CA ASP A 82 -5.92 2.61 -5.50
C ASP A 82 -6.56 3.95 -5.11
N THR A 83 -6.36 4.98 -5.92
CA THR A 83 -6.94 6.31 -5.67
C THR A 83 -8.45 6.35 -5.91
N GLY A 84 -9.00 5.35 -6.60
CA GLY A 84 -10.44 5.08 -6.72
C GLY A 84 -11.00 4.22 -5.58
N LEU A 85 -10.20 3.91 -4.55
CA LEU A 85 -10.59 3.12 -3.37
C LEU A 85 -11.10 1.70 -3.69
N ARG A 86 -10.69 1.12 -4.83
CA ARG A 86 -11.06 -0.26 -5.18
C ARG A 86 -10.35 -1.29 -4.30
N GLY A 87 -10.99 -2.43 -4.13
CA GLY A 87 -10.47 -3.57 -3.38
C GLY A 87 -10.82 -3.54 -1.90
N PRO A 88 -10.40 -4.57 -1.13
CA PRO A 88 -10.74 -4.73 0.28
C PRO A 88 -9.88 -3.83 1.20
N LEU A 89 -9.86 -2.52 0.92
CA LEU A 89 -8.98 -1.53 1.56
C LEU A 89 -9.03 -1.58 3.10
N GLY A 90 -10.24 -1.64 3.68
CA GLY A 90 -10.42 -1.70 5.14
C GLY A 90 -9.74 -2.91 5.76
N ALA A 91 -10.05 -4.11 5.26
CA ALA A 91 -9.47 -5.35 5.77
C ALA A 91 -7.95 -5.41 5.61
N GLU A 92 -7.40 -4.82 4.56
CA GLU A 92 -5.94 -4.72 4.40
C GLU A 92 -5.30 -3.72 5.37
N ILE A 93 -5.96 -2.59 5.67
CA ILE A 93 -5.46 -1.62 6.65
C ILE A 93 -5.53 -2.22 8.05
N ASP A 94 -6.66 -2.84 8.42
CA ASP A 94 -6.86 -3.46 9.73
C ASP A 94 -5.78 -4.53 9.98
N ALA A 95 -5.55 -5.42 9.00
CA ALA A 95 -4.51 -6.45 9.09
C ALA A 95 -3.10 -5.86 9.28
N ALA A 96 -2.77 -4.77 8.58
CA ALA A 96 -1.49 -4.10 8.77
C ALA A 96 -1.38 -3.46 10.16
N MET A 97 -2.44 -2.80 10.64
CA MET A 97 -2.46 -2.19 11.96
C MET A 97 -2.33 -3.24 13.08
N ASP A 98 -3.01 -4.37 12.95
CA ASP A 98 -2.95 -5.49 13.90
C ASP A 98 -1.53 -6.06 14.02
N VAL A 99 -0.84 -6.30 12.89
CA VAL A 99 0.54 -6.81 12.89
C VAL A 99 1.50 -5.79 13.52
N LEU A 100 1.32 -4.51 13.24
CA LEU A 100 2.20 -3.45 13.73
C LEU A 100 1.89 -3.04 15.18
N GLY A 101 0.73 -3.41 15.73
CA GLY A 101 0.21 -2.86 16.97
C GLY A 101 -0.07 -1.36 16.88
N ALA A 102 -0.42 -0.87 15.69
CA ALA A 102 -0.67 0.55 15.45
C ALA A 102 -2.09 0.93 15.88
N SER A 103 -2.25 2.10 16.51
CA SER A 103 -3.55 2.64 16.89
C SER A 103 -4.21 3.46 15.78
N GLU A 104 -3.44 3.92 14.80
CA GLU A 104 -3.89 4.84 13.77
C GLU A 104 -3.24 4.54 12.41
N ALA A 105 -3.99 4.82 11.34
CA ALA A 105 -3.48 4.83 9.96
C ALA A 105 -3.93 6.11 9.25
N PHE A 106 -3.00 6.75 8.55
CA PHE A 106 -3.29 7.93 7.72
C PHE A 106 -3.60 7.48 6.29
N VAL A 107 -4.86 7.60 5.88
CA VAL A 107 -5.31 7.19 4.54
C VAL A 107 -5.34 8.41 3.61
N LEU A 108 -4.37 8.48 2.70
CA LEU A 108 -4.11 9.65 1.85
C LEU A 108 -4.14 9.28 0.35
N PRO A 109 -5.32 8.99 -0.24
CA PRO A 109 -5.47 8.51 -1.62
C PRO A 109 -5.43 9.63 -2.68
N ALA A 110 -5.24 10.89 -2.29
CA ALA A 110 -5.23 12.02 -3.23
C ALA A 110 -3.96 12.05 -4.09
N ILE A 111 -4.14 12.32 -5.38
CA ILE A 111 -3.08 12.72 -6.32
C ILE A 111 -3.64 13.88 -7.14
N PRO A 112 -3.55 15.12 -6.63
CA PRO A 112 -4.24 16.28 -7.22
C PRO A 112 -3.88 16.55 -8.69
N GLU A 113 -2.64 16.28 -9.09
CA GLU A 113 -2.13 16.48 -10.44
C GLU A 113 -2.89 15.67 -11.51
N VAL A 114 -3.44 14.53 -11.12
CA VAL A 114 -4.29 13.70 -11.99
C VAL A 114 -5.77 13.86 -11.66
N GLY A 115 -6.16 14.91 -10.93
CA GLY A 115 -7.56 15.19 -10.60
C GLY A 115 -8.17 14.24 -9.57
N ARG A 116 -7.35 13.62 -8.71
CA ARG A 116 -7.81 12.80 -7.57
C ARG A 116 -7.61 13.60 -6.29
N THR A 117 -8.68 14.00 -5.62
CA THR A 117 -8.62 14.84 -4.41
C THR A 117 -9.36 14.18 -3.25
N THR A 118 -8.94 14.47 -2.02
CA THR A 118 -9.68 14.10 -0.80
C THR A 118 -10.19 15.38 -0.15
N GLU A 119 -11.51 15.56 -0.12
CA GLU A 119 -12.17 16.78 0.35
C GLU A 119 -13.13 16.43 1.49
N GLN A 120 -12.88 16.98 2.68
CA GLN A 120 -13.70 16.70 3.88
C GLN A 120 -13.91 15.20 4.14
N GLY A 121 -12.85 14.40 3.94
CA GLY A 121 -12.89 12.94 4.10
C GLY A 121 -13.56 12.18 2.96
N ARG A 122 -13.93 12.83 1.86
CA ARG A 122 -14.50 12.19 0.66
C ARG A 122 -13.47 12.16 -0.46
N GLN A 123 -13.27 10.99 -1.05
CA GLN A 123 -12.44 10.85 -2.24
C GLN A 123 -13.21 11.27 -3.48
N MET A 124 -12.57 12.08 -4.33
CA MET A 124 -13.12 12.70 -5.51
C MET A 124 -12.28 12.33 -6.73
N ILE A 125 -12.92 12.15 -7.88
CA ILE A 125 -12.28 11.98 -9.18
C ILE A 125 -12.87 13.04 -10.12
N GLY A 126 -12.04 14.00 -10.56
CA GLY A 126 -12.48 15.12 -11.39
C GLY A 126 -13.57 15.97 -10.71
N GLY A 127 -13.52 16.11 -9.39
CA GLY A 127 -14.53 16.84 -8.60
C GLY A 127 -15.83 16.07 -8.33
N VAL A 128 -15.94 14.80 -8.75
CA VAL A 128 -17.11 13.94 -8.48
C VAL A 128 -16.77 12.94 -7.37
N PRO A 129 -17.62 12.77 -6.33
CA PRO A 129 -17.39 11.75 -5.31
C PRO A 129 -17.22 10.37 -5.91
N VAL A 130 -16.21 9.61 -5.49
CA VAL A 130 -15.79 8.35 -6.14
C VAL A 130 -16.94 7.34 -6.33
N HIS A 131 -17.84 7.22 -5.36
CA HIS A 131 -19.03 6.34 -5.40
C HIS A 131 -20.10 6.78 -6.41
N ARG A 132 -19.90 7.91 -7.11
CA ARG A 132 -20.75 8.42 -8.20
C ARG A 132 -20.03 8.44 -9.54
N THR A 133 -18.92 7.71 -9.66
CA THR A 133 -18.12 7.62 -10.88
C THR A 133 -18.18 6.19 -11.43
N ALA A 134 -17.47 5.93 -12.54
CA ALA A 134 -17.33 4.57 -13.08
C ALA A 134 -16.53 3.61 -12.17
N PHE A 135 -16.00 4.09 -11.04
CA PHE A 135 -15.30 3.27 -10.04
C PHE A 135 -16.24 2.72 -8.94
N ALA A 136 -17.53 3.08 -8.96
CA ALA A 136 -18.53 2.60 -8.01
C ALA A 136 -18.89 1.12 -8.21
#